data_AF-A0A923A556-F1
#
_entry.id   AF-A0A923A556-F1
#
_cell.length_a   1.000
_cell.length_b   1.000
_cell.length_c   1.000
_cell.angle_alpha   90.00
_cell.angle_beta   90.00
_cell.angle_gamma   90.00
#
_symmetry.space_group_name_H-M   'P 1'
#
loop_
_entity.id
_entity.type
_entity.pdbx_description
1 polymer ?
#
loop_
_entity_poly.entity_id
_entity_poly.type
_entity_poly.pdbx_seq_one_letter_code
_entity_poly.pdbx_strand_id
1 'polypeptide(L)'
;MQKKNIYTKEYVPSGTKFKIVLNIKNQLFRDQIVDSLKMLSNYGGLGSHSRNGFGSLYIDDLPGSLRLLEAPKSFSSLSNKSFFFNKFGIKDKWEDALSEIGKAYRDARNSLEPRRHYVKRSLIAKPLIVKGEVNISERHSKPYFLHVSKLPNGKYQGQILFMPYNYHDTAKRKEYFQTCEKMNQKLNQLSAGAK
;
A
#
# COMPACT_ATOMS: atom_id res chain seq x y z
N MET A 1 22.30 27.45 -5.60
CA MET A 1 21.21 26.67 -4.97
C MET A 1 20.74 25.59 -5.94
N GLN A 2 21.07 24.31 -5.73
CA GLN A 2 20.51 23.22 -6.53
C GLN A 2 19.08 22.93 -6.06
N LYS A 3 18.10 22.97 -6.97
CA LYS A 3 16.72 22.52 -6.73
C LYS A 3 16.75 21.03 -6.39
N LYS A 4 16.82 20.69 -5.09
CA LYS A 4 16.55 19.34 -4.58
C LYS A 4 15.07 19.05 -4.83
N ASN A 5 14.78 18.16 -5.80
CA ASN A 5 13.48 17.53 -6.17
C ASN A 5 13.17 17.56 -7.68
N ILE A 6 14.16 17.66 -8.57
CA ILE A 6 13.90 17.38 -9.99
C ILE A 6 13.97 15.87 -10.19
N TYR A 7 12.84 15.25 -10.54
CA TYR A 7 12.77 13.83 -10.86
C TYR A 7 13.41 13.62 -12.24
N THR A 8 14.57 12.96 -12.28
CA THR A 8 15.39 12.82 -13.49
C THR A 8 15.21 11.48 -14.22
N LYS A 9 14.38 10.58 -13.69
CA LYS A 9 14.13 9.28 -14.33
C LYS A 9 13.00 9.40 -15.33
N GLU A 10 13.12 8.73 -16.47
CA GLU A 10 12.01 8.54 -17.39
C GLU A 10 10.86 7.81 -16.68
N TYR A 11 9.62 8.20 -17.01
CA TYR A 11 8.42 7.62 -16.44
C TYR A 11 7.25 7.75 -17.42
N VAL A 12 6.26 6.88 -17.25
CA VAL A 12 4.97 6.97 -17.96
C VAL A 12 4.10 8.00 -17.22
N PRO A 13 3.64 9.08 -17.88
CA PRO A 13 2.85 10.11 -17.21
C PRO A 13 1.46 9.62 -16.81
N SER A 14 0.89 10.25 -15.78
CA SER A 14 -0.49 10.00 -15.36
C SER A 14 -1.47 10.27 -16.50
N GLY A 15 -2.48 9.41 -16.65
CA GLY A 15 -3.48 9.51 -17.71
C GLY A 15 -3.12 8.78 -19.01
N THR A 16 -1.90 8.26 -19.15
CA THR A 16 -1.56 7.36 -20.25
C THR A 16 -2.46 6.12 -20.24
N LYS A 17 -3.02 5.80 -21.41
CA LYS A 17 -3.86 4.62 -21.62
C LYS A 17 -3.07 3.55 -22.35
N PHE A 18 -3.32 2.29 -21.99
CA PHE A 18 -2.76 1.13 -22.66
C PHE A 18 -3.75 -0.04 -22.61
N LYS A 19 -3.55 -1.04 -23.47
CA LYS A 19 -4.43 -2.21 -23.58
C LYS A 19 -3.74 -3.43 -22.98
N ILE A 20 -4.44 -4.14 -22.10
CA ILE A 20 -4.04 -5.46 -21.60
C ILE A 20 -4.88 -6.51 -22.34
N VAL A 21 -4.24 -7.47 -22.99
CA VAL A 21 -4.91 -8.60 -23.65
C VAL A 21 -4.56 -9.89 -22.91
N LEU A 22 -5.56 -10.54 -22.34
CA LEU A 22 -5.39 -11.82 -21.65
C LEU A 22 -5.86 -12.97 -22.55
N ASN A 23 -4.93 -13.82 -23.00
CA ASN A 23 -5.26 -15.05 -23.71
C ASN A 23 -5.19 -16.24 -22.73
N ILE A 24 -6.36 -16.69 -22.27
CA ILE A 24 -6.48 -17.72 -21.25
C ILE A 24 -6.85 -19.04 -21.94
N LYS A 25 -5.88 -19.96 -22.04
CA LYS A 25 -6.11 -21.28 -22.65
C LYS A 25 -6.91 -22.22 -21.75
N ASN A 26 -6.57 -22.25 -20.46
CA ASN A 26 -7.27 -23.07 -19.48
C ASN A 26 -8.37 -22.26 -18.78
N GLN A 27 -9.63 -22.51 -19.17
CA GLN A 27 -10.78 -21.77 -18.64
C GLN A 27 -11.01 -22.00 -17.15
N LEU A 28 -10.48 -23.07 -16.55
CA LEU A 28 -10.59 -23.35 -15.11
C LEU A 28 -9.97 -22.23 -14.24
N PHE A 29 -8.97 -21.51 -14.77
CA PHE A 29 -8.29 -20.43 -14.04
C PHE A 29 -8.76 -19.03 -14.44
N ARG A 30 -9.74 -18.92 -15.35
CA ARG A 30 -10.17 -17.63 -15.91
C ARG A 30 -10.52 -16.63 -14.82
N ASP A 31 -11.36 -17.01 -13.87
CA ASP A 31 -11.84 -16.09 -12.85
C ASP A 31 -10.75 -15.70 -11.86
N GLN A 32 -9.82 -16.61 -11.53
CA GLN A 32 -8.68 -16.30 -10.68
C GLN A 32 -7.72 -15.29 -11.34
N ILE A 33 -7.51 -15.41 -12.65
CA ILE A 33 -6.69 -14.47 -13.42
C ILE A 33 -7.38 -13.10 -13.47
N VAL A 34 -8.69 -13.06 -13.75
CA VAL A 34 -9.48 -11.82 -13.76
C VAL A 34 -9.52 -11.17 -12.37
N ASP A 35 -9.70 -11.94 -11.31
CA ASP A 35 -9.70 -11.45 -9.94
C ASP A 35 -8.32 -10.91 -9.52
N SER A 36 -7.24 -11.51 -10.01
CA SER A 36 -5.89 -10.98 -9.81
C SER A 36 -5.71 -9.61 -10.48
N LEU A 37 -6.27 -9.41 -11.68
CA LEU A 37 -6.29 -8.11 -12.35
C LEU A 37 -7.15 -7.10 -11.58
N LYS A 38 -8.31 -7.52 -11.04
CA LYS A 38 -9.14 -6.68 -10.15
C LYS A 38 -8.36 -6.23 -8.93
N MET A 39 -7.64 -7.14 -8.28
CA MET A 39 -6.82 -6.82 -7.12
C MET A 39 -5.70 -5.83 -7.46
N LEU A 40 -5.03 -6.03 -8.59
CA LEU A 40 -3.99 -5.13 -9.07
C LEU A 40 -4.54 -3.73 -9.33
N SER A 41 -5.67 -3.63 -10.03
CA SER A 41 -6.27 -2.33 -10.39
C SER A 41 -6.85 -1.60 -9.20
N ASN A 42 -7.43 -2.30 -8.23
CA ASN A 42 -8.11 -1.65 -7.11
C ASN A 42 -7.17 -1.40 -5.91
N TYR A 43 -6.13 -2.21 -5.70
CA TYR A 43 -5.33 -2.13 -4.47
C TYR A 43 -3.82 -2.15 -4.70
N GLY A 44 -3.38 -2.33 -5.94
CA GLY A 44 -1.99 -2.40 -6.34
C GLY A 44 -1.56 -1.22 -7.22
N GLY A 45 -0.54 -1.50 -8.02
CA GLY A 45 -0.02 -0.59 -9.04
C GLY A 45 1.14 -1.24 -9.78
N LEU A 46 1.47 -0.70 -10.94
CA LEU A 46 2.59 -1.15 -11.76
C LEU A 46 3.87 -0.35 -11.50
N GLY A 47 5.02 -1.00 -11.68
CA GLY A 47 6.33 -0.35 -11.66
C GLY A 47 6.91 -0.09 -10.26
N SER A 48 7.95 0.73 -10.23
CA SER A 48 8.69 1.04 -9.01
C SER A 48 7.84 1.82 -8.01
N HIS A 49 8.00 1.52 -6.71
CA HIS A 49 7.27 2.19 -5.62
C HIS A 49 5.74 2.03 -5.65
N SER A 50 5.20 0.99 -6.30
CA SER A 50 3.74 0.78 -6.39
C SER A 50 3.03 0.72 -5.03
N ARG A 51 3.68 0.16 -3.99
CA ARG A 51 3.13 0.15 -2.62
C ARG A 51 3.05 1.54 -1.95
N ASN A 52 3.58 2.57 -2.60
CA ASN A 52 3.49 3.97 -2.18
C ASN A 52 2.53 4.78 -3.08
N GLY A 53 1.62 4.13 -3.81
CA GLY A 53 0.59 4.78 -4.63
C GLY A 53 0.98 5.03 -6.09
N PHE A 54 2.22 4.70 -6.48
CA PHE A 54 2.70 4.89 -7.85
C PHE A 54 2.11 3.82 -8.79
N GLY A 55 1.85 4.21 -10.04
CA GLY A 55 1.34 3.29 -11.06
C GLY A 55 -0.03 2.69 -10.74
N SER A 56 -0.84 3.39 -9.95
CA SER A 56 -2.26 3.03 -9.74
C SER A 56 -2.97 2.99 -11.09
N LEU A 57 -3.75 1.94 -11.33
CA LEU A 57 -4.47 1.73 -12.58
C LEU A 57 -5.95 2.00 -12.40
N TYR A 58 -6.58 2.45 -13.47
CA TYR A 58 -8.04 2.54 -13.56
C TYR A 58 -8.50 1.71 -14.75
N ILE A 59 -9.41 0.77 -14.49
CA ILE A 59 -10.05 -0.07 -15.49
C ILE A 59 -11.56 0.12 -15.31
N ASP A 60 -12.24 0.54 -16.38
CA ASP A 60 -13.70 0.68 -16.38
C ASP A 60 -14.38 -0.67 -16.07
N ASP A 61 -15.50 -0.63 -15.35
CA ASP A 61 -16.39 -1.76 -15.06
C ASP A 61 -15.73 -2.99 -14.43
N LEU A 62 -14.72 -2.76 -13.57
CA LEU A 62 -13.97 -3.85 -12.93
C LEU A 62 -14.04 -3.77 -11.40
N PRO A 63 -15.22 -4.02 -10.78
CA PRO A 63 -15.40 -3.91 -9.34
C PRO A 63 -14.50 -4.91 -8.60
N GLY A 64 -13.80 -4.42 -7.58
CA GLY A 64 -12.98 -5.26 -6.71
C GLY A 64 -13.84 -5.99 -5.67
N SER A 65 -13.58 -7.28 -5.45
CA SER A 65 -14.03 -7.99 -4.24
C SER A 65 -12.81 -8.52 -3.50
N LEU A 66 -12.79 -8.35 -2.18
CA LEU A 66 -11.72 -8.89 -1.33
C LEU A 66 -12.14 -10.28 -0.86
N ARG A 67 -11.48 -11.33 -1.34
CA ARG A 67 -11.61 -12.69 -0.79
C ARG A 67 -10.53 -12.88 0.28
N LEU A 68 -10.97 -12.96 1.53
CA LEU A 68 -10.06 -13.11 2.67
C LEU A 68 -9.74 -14.59 2.92
N LEU A 69 -8.48 -14.90 3.16
CA LEU A 69 -8.06 -16.21 3.68
C LEU A 69 -8.21 -16.26 5.21
N GLU A 70 -8.32 -17.45 5.78
CA GLU A 70 -8.47 -17.60 7.24
C GLU A 70 -7.23 -17.16 8.03
N ALA A 71 -6.03 -17.30 7.47
CA ALA A 71 -4.78 -17.00 8.17
C ALA A 71 -3.75 -16.33 7.25
N PRO A 72 -2.89 -15.45 7.78
CA PRO A 72 -1.77 -14.88 7.04
C PRO A 72 -0.83 -15.99 6.54
N LYS A 73 -0.33 -15.85 5.31
CA LYS A 73 0.70 -16.73 4.72
C LYS A 73 2.10 -16.22 5.04
N SER A 74 3.15 -16.94 4.63
CA SER A 74 4.56 -16.48 4.74
C SER A 74 4.90 -15.30 3.82
N PHE A 75 3.98 -14.94 2.92
CA PHE A 75 4.05 -13.80 2.01
C PHE A 75 2.82 -12.91 2.21
N SER A 76 2.90 -11.65 1.74
CA SER A 76 1.77 -10.71 1.81
C SER A 76 0.57 -11.27 1.06
N SER A 77 -0.49 -11.58 1.80
CA SER A 77 -1.74 -12.12 1.27
C SER A 77 -2.93 -11.50 1.99
N LEU A 78 -4.08 -11.49 1.33
CA LEU A 78 -5.34 -11.20 2.02
C LEU A 78 -5.58 -12.26 3.09
N SER A 79 -6.02 -11.83 4.26
CA SER A 79 -6.44 -12.70 5.36
C SER A 79 -7.52 -12.02 6.19
N ASN A 80 -8.13 -12.73 7.14
CA ASN A 80 -9.02 -12.14 8.15
C ASN A 80 -8.36 -11.04 9.01
N LYS A 81 -7.02 -10.90 8.97
CA LYS A 81 -6.26 -9.82 9.60
C LYS A 81 -5.97 -8.65 8.67
N SER A 82 -6.39 -8.73 7.40
CA SER A 82 -6.28 -7.61 6.47
C SER A 82 -7.23 -6.49 6.85
N PHE A 83 -6.78 -5.25 6.71
CA PHE A 83 -7.58 -4.06 6.99
C PHE A 83 -7.57 -3.15 5.78
N PHE A 84 -8.71 -2.50 5.54
CA PHE A 84 -8.87 -1.58 4.43
C PHE A 84 -9.26 -0.20 4.95
N PHE A 85 -8.43 0.79 4.67
CA PHE A 85 -8.63 2.18 5.07
C PHE A 85 -9.04 2.98 3.83
N ASN A 86 -10.33 3.30 3.71
CA ASN A 86 -10.94 3.92 2.54
C ASN A 86 -11.86 5.11 2.90
N LYS A 87 -11.75 5.64 4.12
CA LYS A 87 -12.58 6.75 4.59
C LYS A 87 -11.99 8.14 4.28
N PHE A 88 -10.86 8.18 3.56
CA PHE A 88 -10.20 9.41 3.16
C PHE A 88 -11.11 10.31 2.30
N GLY A 89 -10.82 11.61 2.27
CA GLY A 89 -11.66 12.57 1.58
C GLY A 89 -11.63 12.37 0.06
N ILE A 90 -12.75 12.64 -0.60
CA ILE A 90 -12.81 12.71 -2.06
C ILE A 90 -12.15 14.02 -2.51
N LYS A 91 -11.28 13.94 -3.52
CA LYS A 91 -10.50 15.05 -4.07
C LYS A 91 -10.73 15.20 -5.57
N ASP A 92 -10.59 16.41 -6.08
CA ASP A 92 -10.73 16.66 -7.53
C ASP A 92 -9.47 16.25 -8.32
N LYS A 93 -8.30 16.22 -7.66
CA LYS A 93 -7.01 15.83 -8.24
C LYS A 93 -6.46 14.58 -7.56
N TRP A 94 -5.86 13.68 -8.34
CA TRP A 94 -5.28 12.45 -7.83
C TRP A 94 -4.06 12.73 -6.94
N GLU A 95 -3.32 13.81 -7.20
CA GLU A 95 -2.17 14.26 -6.42
C GLU A 95 -2.57 14.58 -4.98
N ASP A 96 -3.73 15.20 -4.79
CA ASP A 96 -4.25 15.56 -3.47
C ASP A 96 -4.66 14.30 -2.68
N ALA A 97 -5.30 13.34 -3.35
CA ALA A 97 -5.66 12.05 -2.76
C ALA A 97 -4.39 11.26 -2.37
N LEU A 98 -3.37 11.24 -3.24
CA LEU A 98 -2.09 10.60 -2.96
C LEU A 98 -1.35 11.27 -1.81
N SER A 99 -1.35 12.61 -1.78
CA SER A 99 -0.72 13.41 -0.73
C SER A 99 -1.37 13.15 0.63
N GLU A 100 -2.70 13.06 0.68
CA GLU A 100 -3.47 12.76 1.90
C GLU A 100 -3.08 11.39 2.49
N ILE A 101 -3.14 10.32 1.70
CA ILE A 101 -2.77 8.97 2.19
C ILE A 101 -1.28 8.84 2.47
N GLY A 102 -0.43 9.56 1.73
CA GLY A 102 1.01 9.60 1.95
C GLY A 102 1.36 10.24 3.29
N LYS A 103 0.71 11.36 3.64
CA LYS A 103 0.82 12.02 4.95
C LYS A 103 0.29 11.12 6.05
N ALA A 104 -0.90 10.55 5.88
CA ALA A 104 -1.49 9.66 6.88
C ALA A 104 -0.60 8.44 7.18
N TYR A 105 -0.07 7.79 6.14
CA TYR A 105 0.89 6.69 6.30
C TYR A 105 2.17 7.13 7.03
N ARG A 106 2.73 8.28 6.64
CA ARG A 106 3.94 8.83 7.26
C ARG A 106 3.71 9.12 8.75
N ASP A 107 2.59 9.73 9.10
CA ASP A 107 2.26 10.11 10.47
C ASP A 107 2.00 8.89 11.34
N ALA A 108 1.24 7.91 10.83
CA ALA A 108 1.01 6.64 11.51
C ALA A 108 2.30 5.84 11.73
N ARG A 109 3.22 5.85 10.76
CA ARG A 109 4.54 5.23 10.91
C ARG A 109 5.41 5.98 11.93
N ASN A 110 5.34 7.31 11.93
CA ASN A 110 6.13 8.13 12.86
C ASN A 110 5.66 7.99 14.30
N SER A 111 4.37 7.72 14.55
CA SER A 111 3.82 7.54 15.89
C SER A 111 4.18 6.22 16.58
N LEU A 112 4.81 5.26 15.87
CA LEU A 112 5.14 3.95 16.43
C LEU A 112 6.22 3.99 17.52
N GLU A 113 7.11 4.97 17.46
CA GLU A 113 8.23 5.16 18.37
C GLU A 113 8.72 6.62 18.31
N PRO A 114 9.48 7.10 19.30
CA PRO A 114 10.01 8.46 19.29
C PRO A 114 10.93 8.76 18.09
N ARG A 115 11.31 10.03 17.93
CA ARG A 115 12.27 10.44 16.90
C ARG A 115 13.62 9.76 17.17
N ARG A 116 14.35 9.37 16.11
CA ARG A 116 15.64 8.65 16.16
C ARG A 116 15.60 7.20 16.66
N HIS A 117 14.44 6.66 16.99
CA HIS A 117 14.25 5.20 17.15
C HIS A 117 13.72 4.60 15.84
N TYR A 118 14.20 3.41 15.48
CA TYR A 118 13.89 2.79 14.18
C TYR A 118 13.50 1.31 14.27
N VAL A 119 13.44 0.71 15.46
CA VAL A 119 13.21 -0.73 15.64
C VAL A 119 11.81 -1.08 15.13
N LYS A 120 10.78 -0.38 15.62
CA LYS A 120 9.39 -0.66 15.21
C LYS A 120 9.09 -0.24 13.78
N ARG A 121 9.61 0.92 13.36
CA ARG A 121 9.47 1.38 11.98
C ARG A 121 10.10 0.40 11.00
N SER A 122 11.20 -0.25 11.40
CA SER A 122 11.88 -1.25 10.56
C SER A 122 11.01 -2.47 10.30
N LEU A 123 10.16 -2.90 11.24
CA LEU A 123 9.21 -4.02 11.08
C LEU A 123 8.10 -3.74 10.05
N ILE A 124 7.90 -2.47 9.68
CA ILE A 124 6.89 -2.04 8.71
C ILE A 124 7.50 -1.81 7.34
N ALA A 125 8.59 -1.03 7.30
CA ALA A 125 9.36 -0.77 6.11
C ALA A 125 10.75 -0.29 6.52
N LYS A 126 11.79 -0.65 5.76
CA LYS A 126 13.15 -0.20 6.10
C LYS A 126 13.26 1.33 6.12
N PRO A 127 13.95 1.91 7.11
CA PRO A 127 14.35 3.31 7.05
C PRO A 127 15.40 3.50 5.93
N LEU A 128 15.38 4.67 5.29
CA LEU A 128 16.43 5.09 4.37
C LEU A 128 17.69 5.38 5.20
N ILE A 129 18.58 4.38 5.29
CA ILE A 129 19.99 4.50 5.72
C ILE A 129 20.15 5.30 7.02
N VAL A 130 19.99 4.64 8.16
CA VAL A 130 20.54 5.15 9.42
C VAL A 130 22.00 4.72 9.43
N LYS A 131 22.93 5.62 9.08
CA LYS A 131 24.37 5.30 9.09
C LYS A 131 24.77 4.89 10.52
N GLY A 132 25.16 3.62 10.70
CA GLY A 132 25.85 3.13 11.90
C GLY A 132 25.01 2.79 13.14
N GLU A 133 23.75 3.24 13.27
CA GLU A 133 23.00 3.06 14.53
C GLU A 133 22.20 1.76 14.64
N VAL A 134 21.74 1.17 13.53
CA VAL A 134 20.97 -0.09 13.55
C VAL A 134 21.36 -0.98 12.38
N ASN A 135 21.89 -2.16 12.69
CA ASN A 135 22.24 -3.17 11.69
C ASN A 135 20.97 -3.93 11.23
N ILE A 136 20.21 -3.32 10.32
CA ILE A 136 18.96 -3.90 9.77
C ILE A 136 19.30 -4.66 8.49
N SER A 137 19.86 -5.86 8.61
CA SER A 137 20.21 -6.73 7.47
C SER A 137 18.95 -7.35 6.81
N GLU A 138 17.94 -7.72 7.59
CA GLU A 138 16.75 -8.46 7.16
C GLU A 138 15.86 -7.68 6.19
N ARG A 139 15.64 -8.18 4.96
CA ARG A 139 14.72 -7.58 3.98
C ARG A 139 13.33 -8.22 4.12
N HIS A 140 12.30 -7.39 4.22
CA HIS A 140 10.93 -7.87 4.18
C HIS A 140 10.02 -6.92 3.40
N SER A 141 8.85 -7.42 3.06
CA SER A 141 7.84 -6.71 2.30
C SER A 141 7.10 -5.69 3.17
N LYS A 142 6.91 -4.46 2.69
CA LYS A 142 5.97 -3.50 3.28
C LYS A 142 4.53 -4.06 3.23
N PRO A 143 3.82 -4.21 4.36
CA PRO A 143 2.47 -4.79 4.35
C PRO A 143 1.36 -3.78 4.01
N TYR A 144 1.69 -2.50 3.82
CA TYR A 144 0.73 -1.44 3.48
C TYR A 144 0.86 -1.03 2.00
N PHE A 145 -0.26 -1.05 1.29
CA PHE A 145 -0.38 -0.74 -0.12
C PHE A 145 -1.20 0.54 -0.24
N LEU A 146 -0.54 1.65 -0.55
CA LEU A 146 -1.21 2.92 -0.85
C LEU A 146 -1.71 2.86 -2.29
N HIS A 147 -2.91 3.37 -2.54
CA HIS A 147 -3.54 3.37 -3.85
C HIS A 147 -4.45 4.59 -3.99
N VAL A 148 -4.60 5.12 -5.21
CA VAL A 148 -5.57 6.17 -5.53
C VAL A 148 -6.56 5.62 -6.54
N SER A 149 -7.82 5.58 -6.15
CA SER A 149 -8.91 5.15 -7.02
C SER A 149 -9.58 6.35 -7.68
N LYS A 150 -9.92 6.22 -8.96
CA LYS A 150 -10.78 7.15 -9.67
C LYS A 150 -12.24 6.70 -9.51
N LEU A 151 -13.11 7.62 -9.13
CA LEU A 151 -14.52 7.40 -8.88
C LEU A 151 -15.36 7.65 -10.15
N PRO A 152 -16.60 7.12 -10.24
CA PRO A 152 -17.47 7.31 -11.40
C PRO A 152 -17.75 8.79 -11.72
N ASN A 153 -17.76 9.66 -10.72
CA ASN A 153 -17.94 11.12 -10.89
C ASN A 153 -16.66 11.84 -11.37
N GLY A 154 -15.60 11.11 -11.75
CA GLY A 154 -14.34 11.65 -12.21
C GLY A 154 -13.40 12.12 -11.10
N LYS A 155 -13.84 12.15 -9.83
CA LYS A 155 -13.02 12.51 -8.67
C LYS A 155 -12.15 11.35 -8.22
N TYR A 156 -11.30 11.60 -7.22
CA TYR A 156 -10.32 10.65 -6.73
C TYR A 156 -10.46 10.43 -5.22
N GLN A 157 -10.19 9.21 -4.77
CA GLN A 157 -10.14 8.88 -3.36
C GLN A 157 -8.89 8.04 -3.08
N GLY A 158 -8.14 8.43 -2.06
CA GLY A 158 -7.00 7.65 -1.59
C GLY A 158 -7.46 6.49 -0.72
N GLN A 159 -6.69 5.40 -0.73
CA GLN A 159 -6.92 4.27 0.15
C GLN A 159 -5.63 3.55 0.52
N ILE A 160 -5.68 2.80 1.62
CA ILE A 160 -4.57 1.98 2.10
C ILE A 160 -5.10 0.57 2.40
N LEU A 161 -4.53 -0.43 1.74
CA LEU A 161 -4.76 -1.83 2.06
C LEU A 161 -3.61 -2.37 2.92
N PHE A 162 -3.94 -2.91 4.08
CA PHE A 162 -3.02 -3.65 4.94
C PHE A 162 -3.16 -5.15 4.70
N MET A 163 -2.07 -5.79 4.28
CA MET A 163 -1.95 -7.25 4.10
C MET A 163 -0.83 -7.79 4.98
N PRO A 164 -1.16 -8.28 6.18
CA PRO A 164 -0.17 -8.90 7.04
C PRO A 164 0.32 -10.22 6.45
N TYR A 165 1.46 -10.68 6.95
CA TYR A 165 2.00 -12.00 6.67
C TYR A 165 2.67 -12.54 7.93
N ASN A 166 2.88 -13.85 7.98
CA ASN A 166 3.64 -14.50 9.03
C ASN A 166 5.08 -14.05 8.90
N TYR A 167 5.46 -13.10 9.77
CA TYR A 167 6.81 -12.57 9.82
C TYR A 167 7.82 -13.73 9.95
N HIS A 168 8.83 -13.70 9.09
CA HIS A 168 9.79 -14.79 8.90
C HIS A 168 10.57 -15.08 10.18
N ASP A 169 10.98 -14.04 10.90
CA ASP A 169 11.54 -14.16 12.24
C ASP A 169 10.41 -14.44 13.26
N THR A 170 10.38 -15.68 13.75
CA THR A 170 9.40 -16.15 14.72
C THR A 170 9.52 -15.42 16.06
N ALA A 171 10.72 -15.03 16.48
CA ALA A 171 10.94 -14.29 17.73
C ALA A 171 10.37 -12.88 17.66
N LYS A 172 10.46 -12.22 16.50
CA LYS A 172 9.90 -10.87 16.27
C LYS A 172 8.42 -10.88 15.85
N ARG A 173 7.82 -12.04 15.58
CA ARG A 173 6.46 -12.12 15.01
C ARG A 173 5.40 -11.45 15.89
N LYS A 174 5.47 -11.65 17.21
CA LYS A 174 4.55 -11.01 18.16
C LYS A 174 4.67 -9.49 18.09
N GLU A 175 5.90 -8.98 18.10
CA GLU A 175 6.18 -7.54 18.01
C GLU A 175 5.75 -6.95 16.66
N TYR A 176 5.95 -7.68 15.55
CA TYR A 176 5.48 -7.29 14.22
C TYR A 176 3.97 -7.06 14.21
N PHE A 177 3.19 -8.02 14.71
CA PHE A 177 1.73 -7.88 14.75
C PHE A 177 1.29 -6.76 15.69
N GLN A 178 1.91 -6.61 16.87
CA GLN A 178 1.63 -5.51 17.79
C GLN A 178 1.95 -4.13 17.18
N THR A 179 3.03 -4.05 16.40
CA THR A 179 3.43 -2.83 15.70
C THR A 179 2.45 -2.49 14.58
N CYS A 180 2.03 -3.49 13.80
CA CYS A 180 1.00 -3.31 12.78
C CYS A 180 -0.33 -2.87 13.39
N GLU A 181 -0.74 -3.47 14.52
CA GLU A 181 -1.97 -3.11 15.22
C GLU A 181 -1.97 -1.63 15.64
N LYS A 182 -0.87 -1.17 16.26
CA LYS A 182 -0.71 0.26 16.61
C LYS A 182 -0.78 1.18 15.40
N MET A 183 -0.17 0.77 14.29
CA MET A 183 -0.22 1.53 13.04
C MET A 183 -1.63 1.57 12.46
N ASN A 184 -2.34 0.44 12.47
CA ASN A 184 -3.72 0.31 11.99
C ASN A 184 -4.67 1.19 12.78
N GLN A 185 -4.54 1.23 14.11
CA GLN A 185 -5.32 2.12 14.98
C GLN A 185 -5.12 3.60 14.59
N LYS A 186 -3.87 4.02 14.37
CA LYS A 186 -3.57 5.39 13.97
C LYS A 186 -4.06 5.71 12.55
N LEU A 187 -3.92 4.78 11.61
CA LEU A 187 -4.46 4.94 10.25
C LEU A 187 -5.99 5.01 10.26
N ASN A 188 -6.67 4.23 11.09
CA ASN A 188 -8.12 4.28 11.23
C ASN A 188 -8.58 5.68 11.70
N GLN A 189 -7.90 6.24 12.71
CA GLN A 189 -8.14 7.62 13.17
C GLN A 189 -7.91 8.66 12.06
N LEU A 190 -6.80 8.55 11.31
CA LEU A 190 -6.43 9.51 10.27
C LEU A 190 -7.33 9.41 9.03
N SER A 191 -7.77 8.20 8.68
CA SER A 191 -8.64 7.96 7.52
C SER A 191 -10.08 8.36 7.77
N ALA A 192 -10.59 8.28 8.99
CA ALA A 192 -11.95 8.73 9.32
C ALA A 192 -12.08 10.25 9.46
N GLY A 193 -10.99 11.00 9.23
CA GLY A 193 -10.85 12.40 9.61
C GLY A 193 -10.56 12.52 11.10
N ALA A 194 -9.49 13.24 11.47
CA ALA A 194 -9.44 13.81 12.80
C ALA A 194 -10.62 14.80 12.88
N LYS A 195 -11.61 14.51 13.72
CA LYS A 195 -12.64 15.50 14.07
C LYS A 195 -11.97 16.74 14.65
#